data_AF-A0A6N7B1I1-F1
#
_entry.id   AF-A0A6N7B1I1-F1
#
_cell.length_a   1.000
_cell.length_b   1.000
_cell.length_c   1.000
_cell.angle_alpha   90.00
_cell.angle_beta   90.00
_cell.angle_gamma   90.00
#
_symmetry.space_group_name_H-M   'P 1'
#
loop_
_entity.id
_entity.type
_entity.pdbx_description
1 polymer ?
#
loop_
_entity_poly.entity_id
_entity_poly.type
_entity_poly.pdbx_seq_one_letter_code
_entity_poly.pdbx_strand_id
1 'polypeptide(L)'
;SVSNARSSCLCQTLLTLGSITLRYLHLVLETAMHLMKEENILFPYMQALESASPPVAHFGTVANPIRMMMMEHEHDSLILNKMLEVTEHFTLPSGACASYTALYSGLNELVSDLFQHIRLENDIVFPKAIETEKSLHGQA
;
A
#
# COMPACT_ATOMS: atom_id res chain seq x y z
N SER A 1 28.95 29.54 -15.93
CA SER A 1 27.73 29.29 -15.14
C SER A 1 26.91 28.07 -15.61
N VAL A 2 27.07 27.54 -16.83
CA VAL A 2 26.30 26.37 -17.33
C VAL A 2 26.78 25.01 -16.76
N SER A 3 28.08 24.84 -16.53
CA SER A 3 28.63 23.61 -15.94
C SER A 3 28.13 23.37 -14.51
N ASN A 4 27.97 24.43 -13.70
CA ASN A 4 27.47 24.31 -12.32
C ASN A 4 25.99 23.91 -12.26
N ALA A 5 25.18 24.40 -13.21
CA ALA A 5 23.76 24.04 -13.30
C ALA A 5 23.53 22.59 -13.77
N ARG A 6 24.36 22.08 -14.69
CA ARG A 6 24.29 20.69 -15.15
C ARG A 6 24.73 19.70 -14.07
N SER A 7 25.80 19.99 -13.33
CA SER A 7 26.24 19.18 -12.20
C SER A 7 25.22 19.14 -11.06
N SER A 8 24.53 20.26 -10.80
CA SER A 8 23.44 20.34 -9.83
C SER A 8 22.21 19.51 -10.26
N CYS A 9 21.84 19.54 -11.54
CA CYS A 9 20.70 18.77 -12.09
C CYS A 9 20.93 17.25 -12.06
N LEU A 10 22.14 16.78 -12.41
CA LEU A 10 22.51 15.37 -12.35
C LEU A 10 22.52 14.85 -10.89
N CYS A 11 23.08 15.63 -9.96
CA CYS A 11 23.10 15.29 -8.55
C CYS A 11 21.68 15.17 -7.99
N GLN A 12 20.80 16.13 -8.29
CA GLN A 12 19.40 16.10 -7.85
C GLN A 12 18.66 14.88 -8.43
N THR A 13 18.85 14.59 -9.72
CA THR A 13 18.24 13.41 -10.36
C THR A 13 18.66 12.10 -9.67
N LEU A 14 19.96 11.96 -9.34
CA LEU A 14 20.48 10.78 -8.64
C LEU A 14 19.95 10.67 -7.22
N LEU A 15 19.85 11.78 -6.49
CA LEU A 15 19.27 11.80 -5.14
C LEU A 15 17.79 11.41 -5.13
N THR A 16 17.02 11.92 -6.11
CA THR A 16 15.61 11.55 -6.28
C THR A 16 15.47 10.06 -6.61
N LEU A 17 16.22 9.54 -7.61
CA LEU A 17 16.17 8.12 -7.96
C LEU A 17 16.58 7.21 -6.79
N GLY A 18 17.63 7.58 -6.04
CA GLY A 18 18.04 6.85 -4.84
C GLY A 18 16.95 6.84 -3.78
N SER A 19 16.33 7.99 -3.53
CA SER A 19 15.23 8.12 -2.56
C SER A 19 14.00 7.28 -2.94
N ILE A 20 13.63 7.27 -4.23
CA ILE A 20 12.54 6.44 -4.75
C ILE A 20 12.88 4.96 -4.59
N THR A 21 14.10 4.56 -4.95
CA THR A 21 14.54 3.15 -4.92
C THR A 21 14.47 2.58 -3.50
N LEU A 22 14.97 3.31 -2.51
CA LEU A 22 14.92 2.90 -1.11
C LEU A 22 13.48 2.71 -0.63
N ARG A 23 12.57 3.64 -0.99
CA ARG A 23 11.16 3.59 -0.61
C ARG A 23 10.42 2.46 -1.29
N TYR A 24 10.66 2.26 -2.58
CA TYR A 24 10.08 1.18 -3.35
C TYR A 24 10.48 -0.19 -2.78
N LEU A 25 11.76 -0.38 -2.44
CA LEU A 25 12.22 -1.63 -1.83
C LEU A 25 11.60 -1.86 -0.46
N HIS A 26 11.48 -0.81 0.36
CA HIS A 26 10.79 -0.89 1.66
C HIS A 26 9.33 -1.31 1.47
N LEU A 27 8.62 -0.63 0.57
CA LEU A 27 7.21 -0.90 0.26
C LEU A 27 7.02 -2.34 -0.20
N VAL A 28 7.84 -2.82 -1.15
CA VAL A 28 7.75 -4.21 -1.64
C VAL A 28 7.89 -5.24 -0.51
N LEU A 29 8.81 -5.02 0.43
CA LEU A 29 9.02 -5.96 1.54
C LEU A 29 7.85 -5.97 2.52
N GLU A 30 7.36 -4.80 2.92
CA GLU A 30 6.24 -4.68 3.86
C GLU A 30 4.94 -5.19 3.22
N THR A 31 4.63 -4.74 2.01
CA THR A 31 3.42 -5.15 1.29
C THR A 31 3.41 -6.64 0.98
N ALA A 32 4.56 -7.28 0.69
CA ALA A 32 4.60 -8.73 0.49
C ALA A 32 4.19 -9.50 1.76
N MET A 33 4.69 -9.09 2.93
CA MET A 33 4.30 -9.71 4.19
C MET A 33 2.85 -9.39 4.56
N HIS A 34 2.40 -8.17 4.27
CA HIS A 34 1.02 -7.72 4.44
C HIS A 34 0.05 -8.63 3.69
N LEU A 35 0.20 -8.74 2.37
CA LEU A 35 -0.65 -9.58 1.52
C LEU A 35 -0.64 -11.04 1.94
N MET A 36 0.51 -11.57 2.40
CA MET A 36 0.54 -12.94 2.94
C MET A 36 -0.38 -13.14 4.14
N LYS A 37 -0.51 -12.16 5.05
CA LYS A 37 -1.43 -12.25 6.19
C LYS A 37 -2.87 -12.16 5.73
N GLU A 38 -3.14 -11.33 4.73
CA GLU A 38 -4.47 -11.19 4.16
C GLU A 38 -4.93 -12.46 3.47
N GLU A 39 -4.18 -12.93 2.48
CA GLU A 39 -4.54 -14.05 1.61
C GLU A 39 -4.60 -15.39 2.35
N ASN A 40 -3.71 -15.60 3.34
CA ASN A 40 -3.62 -16.90 4.01
C ASN A 40 -4.41 -16.97 5.32
N ILE A 41 -4.74 -15.83 5.94
CA ILE A 41 -5.37 -15.80 7.27
C ILE A 41 -6.67 -14.99 7.26
N LEU A 42 -6.59 -13.69 6.96
CA LEU A 42 -7.72 -12.78 7.13
C LEU A 42 -8.85 -13.06 6.15
N PHE A 43 -8.56 -13.07 4.84
CA PHE A 43 -9.58 -13.28 3.80
C PHE A 43 -10.22 -14.67 3.86
N PRO A 44 -9.48 -15.78 4.09
CA PRO A 44 -10.09 -17.09 4.31
C PRO A 44 -11.05 -17.11 5.50
N TYR A 45 -10.68 -16.45 6.62
CA TYR A 45 -11.57 -16.36 7.77
C TYR A 45 -12.83 -15.56 7.44
N MET A 46 -12.69 -14.41 6.77
CA MET A 46 -13.82 -13.58 6.33
C MET A 46 -14.78 -14.33 5.43
N GLN A 47 -14.29 -15.14 4.49
CA GLN A 47 -15.13 -16.00 3.65
C GLN A 47 -15.84 -17.07 4.48
N ALA A 48 -15.16 -17.66 5.47
CA ALA A 48 -15.74 -18.68 6.33
C ALA A 48 -16.86 -18.15 7.24
N LEU A 49 -16.87 -16.85 7.55
CA LEU A 49 -17.99 -16.20 8.27
C LEU A 49 -19.31 -16.28 7.51
N GLU A 50 -19.29 -16.36 6.17
CA GLU A 50 -20.50 -16.47 5.35
C GLU A 50 -21.07 -17.90 5.31
N SER A 51 -20.39 -18.86 5.94
CA SER A 51 -20.84 -20.25 5.98
C SER A 51 -21.93 -20.50 7.01
N ALA A 52 -22.69 -21.60 6.83
CA ALA A 52 -23.73 -22.02 7.78
C ALA A 52 -23.18 -22.42 9.17
N SER A 53 -21.87 -22.67 9.28
CA SER A 53 -21.19 -23.02 10.54
C SER A 53 -19.85 -22.28 10.62
N PRO A 54 -19.87 -20.98 10.96
CA PRO A 54 -18.67 -20.15 11.02
C PRO A 54 -17.62 -20.71 11.98
N PRO A 55 -16.32 -20.67 11.64
CA PRO A 55 -15.27 -21.15 12.52
C PRO A 55 -15.05 -20.20 13.70
N VAL A 56 -14.60 -20.75 14.83
CA VAL A 56 -14.16 -19.95 15.97
C VAL A 56 -12.83 -19.28 15.63
N ALA A 57 -12.76 -17.96 15.77
CA ALA A 57 -11.52 -17.22 15.58
C ALA A 57 -10.47 -17.60 16.64
N HIS A 58 -9.31 -18.10 16.19
CA HIS A 58 -8.16 -18.34 17.08
C HIS A 58 -7.51 -17.04 17.61
N PHE A 59 -7.89 -15.90 17.01
CA PHE A 59 -7.44 -14.56 17.37
C PHE A 59 -8.55 -13.74 18.06
N GLY A 60 -9.58 -14.40 18.59
CA GLY A 60 -10.68 -13.76 19.31
C GLY A 60 -11.76 -13.20 18.37
N THR A 61 -11.48 -12.10 17.67
CA THR A 61 -12.41 -11.45 16.73
C THR A 61 -11.67 -11.00 15.48
N VAL A 62 -12.36 -10.90 14.33
CA VAL A 62 -11.82 -10.40 13.07
C VAL A 62 -11.25 -8.99 13.18
N ALA A 63 -11.75 -8.20 14.15
CA ALA A 63 -11.24 -6.86 14.43
C ALA A 63 -9.76 -6.84 14.87
N ASN A 64 -9.25 -7.91 15.45
CA ASN A 64 -7.86 -7.99 15.89
C ASN A 64 -6.84 -8.01 14.74
N PRO A 65 -6.92 -8.93 13.75
CA PRO A 65 -6.06 -8.88 12.57
C PRO A 65 -6.33 -7.65 11.71
N ILE A 66 -7.58 -7.18 11.57
CA ILE A 66 -7.91 -5.95 10.83
C ILE A 66 -7.15 -4.73 11.41
N ARG A 67 -7.09 -4.60 12.74
CA ARG A 67 -6.34 -3.51 13.38
C ARG A 67 -4.86 -3.53 12.99
N MET A 68 -4.25 -4.72 12.87
CA MET A 68 -2.87 -4.83 12.39
C MET A 68 -2.76 -4.36 10.93
N MET A 69 -3.70 -4.77 10.07
CA MET A 69 -3.68 -4.38 8.65
C MET A 69 -3.84 -2.87 8.49
N MET A 70 -4.73 -2.24 9.27
CA MET A 70 -4.91 -0.79 9.27
C MET A 70 -3.65 -0.01 9.70
N MET A 71 -2.88 -0.51 10.68
CA MET A 71 -1.62 0.12 11.07
C MET A 71 -0.57 0.01 9.96
N GLU A 72 -0.54 -1.11 9.26
CA GLU A 72 0.37 -1.30 8.12
C GLU A 72 -0.04 -0.43 6.92
N HIS A 73 -1.34 -0.30 6.65
CA HIS A 73 -1.86 0.64 5.65
C HIS A 73 -1.50 2.10 5.94
N GLU A 74 -1.54 2.52 7.21
CA GLU A 74 -1.10 3.86 7.60
C GLU A 74 0.38 4.06 7.28
N HIS A 75 1.23 3.08 7.63
CA HIS A 75 2.66 3.12 7.33
C HIS A 75 2.93 3.15 5.82
N ASP A 76 2.30 2.28 5.05
CA ASP A 76 2.44 2.24 3.59
C ASP A 76 1.96 3.55 2.95
N SER A 77 0.85 4.11 3.42
CA SER A 77 0.35 5.42 2.98
C SER A 77 1.38 6.54 3.21
N LEU A 78 2.14 6.51 4.32
CA LEU A 78 3.21 7.49 4.56
C LEU A 78 4.35 7.33 3.55
N ILE A 79 4.71 6.10 3.18
CA ILE A 79 5.74 5.83 2.17
C ILE A 79 5.28 6.34 0.80
N LEU A 80 4.05 6.01 0.38
CA LEU A 80 3.46 6.41 -0.88
C LEU A 80 3.38 7.94 -1.02
N ASN A 81 2.90 8.63 0.02
CA ASN A 81 2.87 10.09 0.05
C ASN A 81 4.27 10.69 -0.08
N LYS A 82 5.27 10.09 0.57
CA LYS A 82 6.64 10.58 0.44
C LYS A 82 7.23 10.30 -0.94
N MET A 83 6.85 9.21 -1.60
CA MET A 83 7.20 8.98 -3.01
C MET A 83 6.61 10.08 -3.90
N LEU A 84 5.33 10.44 -3.73
CA LEU A 84 4.71 11.55 -4.45
C LEU A 84 5.45 12.87 -4.21
N GLU A 85 5.83 13.17 -2.97
CA GLU A 85 6.53 14.42 -2.63
C GLU A 85 7.90 14.51 -3.33
N VAL A 86 8.74 13.46 -3.23
CA VAL A 86 10.12 13.51 -3.78
C VAL A 86 10.18 13.45 -5.30
N THR A 87 9.08 13.04 -5.95
CA THR A 87 8.95 13.01 -7.41
C THR A 87 8.13 14.16 -7.97
N GLU A 88 7.70 15.09 -7.13
CA GLU A 88 6.77 16.17 -7.51
C GLU A 88 5.54 15.60 -8.24
N HIS A 89 4.90 14.61 -7.64
CA HIS A 89 3.79 13.84 -8.22
C HIS A 89 4.14 13.18 -9.55
N PHE A 90 5.34 12.59 -9.61
CA PHE A 90 5.89 11.96 -10.81
C PHE A 90 5.91 12.90 -12.02
N THR A 91 6.19 14.18 -11.80
CA THR A 91 6.37 15.16 -12.89
C THR A 91 7.69 14.90 -13.61
N LEU A 92 7.63 14.74 -14.94
CA LEU A 92 8.81 14.45 -15.74
C LEU A 92 9.70 15.69 -15.91
N PRO A 93 11.03 15.57 -15.71
CA PRO A 93 11.95 16.65 -16.04
C PRO A 93 12.05 16.87 -17.55
N SER A 94 12.38 18.10 -17.95
CA SER A 94 12.62 18.43 -19.35
C SER A 94 13.73 17.55 -19.94
N GLY A 95 13.42 16.84 -21.03
CA GLY A 95 14.36 15.94 -21.71
C GLY A 95 14.47 14.55 -21.08
N ALA A 96 13.50 14.13 -20.24
CA ALA A 96 13.40 12.76 -19.77
C ALA A 96 13.46 11.76 -20.93
N CYS A 97 14.31 10.75 -20.80
CA CYS A 97 14.40 9.67 -21.78
C CYS A 97 13.23 8.68 -21.61
N ALA A 98 13.03 7.82 -22.60
CA ALA A 98 11.91 6.88 -22.61
C ALA A 98 11.87 5.96 -21.37
N SER A 99 13.01 5.51 -20.85
CA SER A 99 13.06 4.67 -19.66
C SER A 99 12.69 5.43 -18.38
N TYR A 100 13.08 6.68 -18.26
CA TYR A 100 12.69 7.53 -17.12
C TYR A 100 11.18 7.80 -17.14
N THR A 101 10.63 8.08 -18.33
CA THR A 101 9.18 8.23 -18.53
C THR A 101 8.42 6.97 -18.14
N ALA A 102 8.86 5.79 -18.60
CA ALA A 102 8.24 4.52 -18.26
C ALA A 102 8.28 4.23 -16.75
N LEU A 103 9.42 4.51 -16.10
CA LEU A 103 9.57 4.34 -14.65
C LEU A 103 8.56 5.21 -13.88
N TYR A 104 8.49 6.50 -14.19
CA TYR A 104 7.59 7.43 -13.49
C TYR A 104 6.11 7.09 -13.73
N SER A 105 5.76 6.68 -14.96
CA SER A 105 4.41 6.22 -15.27
C SER A 105 4.02 4.98 -14.45
N GLY A 106 4.88 3.95 -14.42
CA GLY A 106 4.60 2.72 -13.70
C GLY A 106 4.57 2.92 -12.17
N LEU A 107 5.43 3.79 -11.63
CA LEU A 107 5.37 4.14 -10.21
C LEU A 107 4.10 4.92 -9.88
N ASN A 108 3.65 5.84 -10.73
CA ASN A 108 2.41 6.57 -10.51
C ASN A 108 1.19 5.65 -10.52
N GLU A 109 1.15 4.69 -11.46
CA GLU A 109 0.13 3.64 -11.51
C GLU A 109 0.13 2.79 -10.24
N LEU A 110 1.29 2.28 -9.84
CA LEU A 110 1.45 1.52 -8.60
C LEU A 110 0.96 2.29 -7.36
N VAL A 111 1.35 3.56 -7.23
CA VAL A 111 0.91 4.40 -6.10
C VAL A 111 -0.60 4.59 -6.10
N SER A 112 -1.19 4.85 -7.28
CA SER A 112 -2.64 4.98 -7.43
C SER A 112 -3.37 3.70 -7.01
N ASP A 113 -2.90 2.55 -7.48
CA ASP A 113 -3.51 1.25 -7.21
C ASP A 113 -3.43 0.87 -5.73
N LEU A 114 -2.28 1.12 -5.09
CA LEU A 114 -2.12 0.85 -3.66
C LEU A 114 -3.00 1.76 -2.80
N PHE A 115 -3.15 3.04 -3.14
CA PHE A 115 -4.12 3.89 -2.46
C PHE A 115 -5.56 3.40 -2.65
N GLN A 116 -5.91 2.92 -3.84
CA GLN A 116 -7.23 2.36 -4.11
C GLN A 116 -7.48 1.08 -3.30
N HIS A 117 -6.50 0.17 -3.25
CA HIS A 117 -6.55 -1.06 -2.47
C HIS A 117 -6.74 -0.77 -0.98
N ILE A 118 -5.90 0.08 -0.38
CA ILE A 118 -6.01 0.49 1.02
C ILE A 118 -7.40 1.08 1.33
N ARG A 119 -7.93 1.92 0.44
CA ARG A 119 -9.25 2.54 0.60
C ARG A 119 -10.38 1.52 0.49
N LEU A 120 -10.32 0.63 -0.49
CA LEU A 120 -11.30 -0.45 -0.65
C LEU A 120 -11.38 -1.29 0.62
N GLU A 121 -10.23 -1.61 1.19
CA GLU A 121 -10.19 -2.47 2.37
C GLU A 121 -10.64 -1.75 3.63
N ASN A 122 -10.06 -0.58 3.91
CA ASN A 122 -10.38 0.19 5.10
C ASN A 122 -11.84 0.69 5.12
N ASP A 123 -12.37 1.10 3.97
CA ASP A 123 -13.67 1.76 3.91
C ASP A 123 -14.82 0.78 3.66
N ILE A 124 -14.55 -0.40 3.05
CA ILE A 124 -15.60 -1.32 2.60
C ILE A 124 -15.40 -2.73 3.15
N VAL A 125 -14.26 -3.37 2.86
CA VAL A 125 -14.08 -4.81 3.13
C VAL A 125 -13.99 -5.08 4.64
N PHE A 126 -13.16 -4.34 5.36
CA PHE A 126 -12.95 -4.54 6.80
C PHE A 126 -14.17 -4.16 7.65
N PRO A 127 -14.86 -3.03 7.43
CA PRO A 127 -16.10 -2.72 8.15
C PRO A 127 -17.17 -3.81 7.97
N LYS A 128 -17.34 -4.31 6.74
CA LYS A 128 -18.29 -5.38 6.44
C LYS A 128 -17.96 -6.66 7.20
N ALA A 129 -16.69 -7.07 7.25
CA ALA A 129 -16.27 -8.26 8.00
C ALA A 129 -16.63 -8.18 9.48
N ILE A 130 -16.37 -7.02 10.11
CA ILE A 130 -16.69 -6.77 11.51
C ILE A 130 -18.20 -6.83 11.75
N GLU A 131 -19.00 -6.27 10.86
CA GLU A 131 -20.46 -6.31 10.95
C GLU A 131 -21.02 -7.73 10.79
N THR A 132 -20.48 -8.50 9.84
CA THR A 132 -20.84 -9.91 9.66
C THR A 132 -20.56 -10.73 10.92
N GLU A 133 -19.35 -10.65 11.48
CA GLU A 133 -18.99 -11.40 12.70
C GLU A 133 -19.88 -11.01 13.90
N LYS A 134 -20.16 -9.71 14.09
CA LYS A 134 -21.06 -9.23 15.14
C LYS A 134 -22.48 -9.77 15.00
N SER A 135 -23.00 -9.82 13.78
CA SER A 135 -24.36 -10.31 13.51
C SER A 135 -24.51 -11.79 13.84
N LEU A 136 -23.45 -12.59 13.65
CA LEU A 136 -23.43 -14.01 14.02
C LEU A 136 -23.41 -14.21 15.54
N HIS A 137 -22.62 -13.43 16.27
CA HIS A 137 -22.56 -13.52 17.73
C HIS A 137 -23.80 -12.93 18.42
N GLY A 138 -24.51 -11.98 17.78
CA GLY A 138 -25.78 -11.44 18.27
C GLY A 138 -27.00 -12.34 17.97
N GLN A 139 -26.82 -13.40 17.18
CA GLN A 139 -27.84 -14.42 16.88
C GLN A 139 -27.66 -15.71 17.70
N ALA A 140 -26.63 -15.77 18.56
CA ALA A 140 -26.32 -16.91 19.43
C ALA A 140 -26.96 -16.77 20.82
#